data_AF-A0A832HM78-F1
#
_entry.id   AF-A0A832HM78-F1
#
_cell.length_a   1.000
_cell.length_b   1.000
_cell.length_c   1.000
_cell.angle_alpha   90.00
_cell.angle_beta   90.00
_cell.angle_gamma   90.00
#
_symmetry.space_group_name_H-M   'P 1'
#
loop_
_entity.id
_entity.type
_entity.pdbx_description
1 polymer ?
#
loop_
_entity_poly.entity_id
_entity_poly.type
_entity_poly.pdbx_seq_one_letter_code
_entity_poly.pdbx_strand_id
1 'polypeptide(L)'
;MITASTQFCSVLGLRKRVSRFFRASALATLITVCLFALPVCIAGDLHMQVQLVWGTDGAPPAGSKYQPLEAQFKNKLARVFKWKNYYLIHEQKVVIAGQGDEKRLKLSSKCEIELKRLDDSTLEIKLFGEGRLTKTVRQSVQALEK
;
A
#
# COMPACT_ATOMS: atom_id res chain seq x y z
N MET A 1 -17.01 14.51 7.49
CA MET A 1 -17.99 13.89 8.40
C MET A 1 -18.53 12.67 7.67
N ILE A 2 -17.91 11.50 7.86
CA ILE A 2 -18.24 10.27 7.13
C ILE A 2 -18.22 9.13 8.14
N THR A 3 -19.40 8.55 8.32
CA THR A 3 -19.71 7.31 9.04
C THR A 3 -19.01 6.13 8.38
N ALA A 4 -18.17 5.42 9.11
CA ALA A 4 -17.63 4.13 8.71
C ALA A 4 -18.53 3.01 9.24
N SER A 5 -19.15 2.28 8.32
CA SER A 5 -19.97 1.11 8.56
C SER A 5 -19.12 0.00 9.18
N THR A 6 -19.39 -0.34 10.44
CA THR A 6 -18.73 -1.46 11.14
C THR A 6 -19.51 -2.73 10.81
N GLN A 7 -18.93 -3.57 9.96
CA GLN A 7 -19.47 -4.87 9.64
C GLN A 7 -19.22 -5.81 10.84
N PHE A 8 -20.25 -5.97 11.67
CA PHE A 8 -20.32 -6.95 12.74
C PHE A 8 -20.19 -8.36 12.14
N CYS A 9 -19.10 -9.06 12.47
CA CYS A 9 -19.00 -10.50 12.26
C CYS A 9 -19.51 -11.19 13.54
N SER A 10 -20.72 -11.73 13.44
CA SER A 10 -21.44 -12.44 14.48
C SER A 10 -20.73 -13.74 14.89
N VAL A 11 -20.30 -13.84 16.15
CA VAL A 11 -20.09 -15.14 16.81
C VAL A 11 -20.83 -15.13 18.14
N LEU A 12 -22.10 -15.49 18.08
CA LEU A 12 -22.90 -15.84 19.26
C LEU A 12 -23.43 -17.25 19.05
N GLY A 13 -22.64 -18.22 19.51
CA GLY A 13 -22.91 -19.66 19.45
C GLY A 13 -22.70 -20.32 20.82
N LEU A 14 -23.61 -20.01 21.74
CA LEU A 14 -24.17 -20.86 22.81
C LEU A 14 -23.32 -21.99 23.42
N ARG A 15 -23.03 -21.91 24.72
CA ARG A 15 -23.41 -22.95 25.71
C ARG A 15 -23.25 -22.45 27.16
N LYS A 16 -24.39 -22.15 27.79
CA LYS A 16 -24.52 -21.92 29.23
C LYS A 16 -24.22 -23.23 29.98
N ARG A 17 -23.33 -23.20 30.96
CA ARG A 17 -23.43 -24.06 32.15
C ARG A 17 -23.15 -23.21 33.37
N VAL A 18 -24.22 -22.59 33.88
CA VAL A 18 -24.28 -21.98 35.20
C VAL A 18 -24.24 -23.11 36.22
N SER A 19 -23.15 -23.26 36.96
CA SER A 19 -23.12 -24.02 38.21
C SER A 19 -22.71 -23.09 39.34
N ARG A 20 -23.69 -22.79 40.19
CA ARG A 20 -23.56 -22.05 41.44
C ARG A 20 -22.61 -22.81 42.37
N PHE A 21 -21.42 -22.29 42.67
CA PHE A 21 -20.70 -22.69 43.88
C PHE A 21 -19.84 -21.53 44.40
N PHE A 22 -20.14 -21.16 45.65
CA PHE A 22 -19.24 -20.60 46.65
C PHE A 22 -18.78 -19.14 46.56
N ARG A 23 -19.60 -18.29 47.21
CA ARG A 23 -19.25 -17.33 48.26
C ARG A 23 -17.75 -17.00 48.48
N ALA A 24 -17.50 -15.69 48.51
CA ALA A 24 -16.39 -15.00 49.19
C ALA A 24 -15.00 -15.02 48.51
N SER A 25 -14.89 -14.38 47.34
CA SER A 25 -13.65 -13.69 46.94
C SER A 25 -13.98 -12.71 45.80
N ALA A 26 -14.74 -11.65 46.12
CA ALA A 26 -15.42 -10.81 45.13
C ALA A 26 -14.69 -9.51 44.75
N LEU A 27 -13.45 -9.28 45.21
CA LEU A 27 -12.72 -8.05 44.89
C LEU A 27 -11.40 -8.24 44.11
N ALA A 28 -10.79 -9.42 44.13
CA ALA A 28 -9.44 -9.61 43.58
C ALA A 28 -9.41 -10.15 42.14
N THR A 29 -10.51 -10.73 41.63
CA THR A 29 -10.57 -11.39 40.32
C THR A 29 -11.08 -10.50 39.18
N LEU A 30 -11.56 -9.29 39.49
CA LEU A 30 -12.09 -8.36 38.48
C LEU A 30 -11.00 -7.50 37.82
N ILE A 31 -9.80 -7.42 38.40
CA ILE A 31 -8.69 -6.61 37.87
C ILE A 31 -7.81 -7.40 36.87
N THR A 32 -7.82 -8.74 36.92
CA THR A 32 -6.90 -9.57 36.13
C THR A 32 -7.32 -9.75 34.66
N VAL A 33 -8.56 -9.44 34.28
CA VAL A 33 -9.06 -9.69 32.91
C VAL A 33 -8.92 -8.49 31.96
N CYS A 34 -8.65 -7.28 32.45
CA CYS A 34 -8.55 -6.08 31.59
C CYS A 34 -7.15 -5.80 31.00
N LEU A 35 -6.11 -6.56 31.34
CA LEU A 35 -4.74 -6.22 30.94
C LEU A 35 -4.26 -6.81 29.59
N PHE A 36 -5.06 -7.63 28.90
CA PHE A 36 -4.60 -8.40 27.72
C PHE A 36 -5.37 -8.12 26.41
N ALA A 37 -5.95 -6.93 26.26
CA ALA A 37 -6.55 -6.52 24.99
C ALA A 37 -5.78 -5.31 24.39
N LEU A 38 -4.50 -5.50 24.09
CA LEU A 38 -3.82 -4.60 23.15
C LEU A 38 -4.27 -4.99 21.74
N PRO A 39 -4.89 -4.07 20.97
CA PRO A 39 -5.17 -4.33 19.57
C PRO A 39 -3.84 -4.45 18.83
N VAL A 40 -3.51 -5.65 18.36
CA VAL A 40 -2.42 -5.86 17.40
C VAL A 40 -2.95 -5.35 16.06
N CYS A 41 -2.55 -4.14 15.68
CA CYS A 41 -2.75 -3.66 14.32
C CYS A 41 -1.82 -4.46 13.41
N ILE A 42 -2.36 -5.46 12.70
CA ILE A 42 -1.63 -6.10 11.61
C ILE A 42 -1.77 -5.17 10.41
N ALA A 43 -0.66 -4.60 9.95
CA ALA A 43 -0.64 -3.83 8.71
C ALA A 43 -1.01 -4.73 7.53
N GLY A 44 -2.03 -4.32 6.79
CA GLY A 44 -2.54 -5.06 5.63
C GLY A 44 -1.61 -4.99 4.41
N ASP A 45 -1.87 -5.88 3.47
CA ASP A 45 -1.18 -5.94 2.18
C ASP A 45 -1.39 -4.64 1.38
N LEU A 46 -0.30 -4.09 0.84
CA LEU A 46 -0.34 -2.88 0.02
C LEU A 46 -0.37 -3.26 -1.45
N HIS A 47 -1.53 -3.13 -2.06
CA HIS A 47 -1.75 -3.32 -3.49
C HIS A 47 -1.40 -2.04 -4.24
N MET A 48 -0.44 -2.12 -5.15
CA MET A 48 -0.01 -0.97 -5.95
C MET A 48 0.02 -1.29 -7.43
N GLN A 49 -0.12 -0.24 -8.22
CA GLN A 49 0.06 -0.26 -9.65
C GLN A 49 1.23 0.68 -9.98
N VAL A 50 2.21 0.13 -10.68
CA VAL A 50 3.42 0.84 -11.09
C VAL A 50 3.33 1.05 -12.59
N GLN A 51 3.48 2.30 -13.01
CA GLN A 51 3.40 2.69 -14.42
C GLN A 51 4.68 3.43 -14.84
N LEU A 52 5.29 2.98 -15.93
CA LEU A 52 6.36 3.70 -16.62
C LEU A 52 5.75 4.59 -17.69
N VAL A 53 5.83 5.89 -17.47
CA VAL A 53 5.28 6.91 -18.38
C VAL A 53 6.41 7.68 -19.05
N TRP A 54 6.28 7.90 -20.35
CA TRP A 54 7.18 8.75 -21.12
C TRP A 54 6.48 10.02 -21.57
N GLY A 55 7.04 11.17 -21.21
CA GLY A 55 6.60 12.49 -21.62
C GLY A 55 7.46 13.03 -22.76
N THR A 56 6.85 13.59 -23.79
CA THR A 56 7.54 14.24 -24.91
C THR A 56 6.70 15.37 -25.52
N ASP A 57 7.36 16.36 -26.12
CA ASP A 57 6.68 17.40 -26.91
C ASP A 57 6.49 17.01 -28.37
N GLY A 58 7.21 15.98 -28.82
CA GLY A 58 7.21 15.49 -30.19
C GLY A 58 6.30 14.30 -30.42
N ALA A 59 6.46 13.70 -31.60
CA ALA A 59 5.87 12.41 -31.93
C ALA A 59 6.62 11.28 -31.20
N PRO A 60 5.92 10.17 -30.90
CA PRO A 60 6.58 8.99 -30.36
C PRO A 60 7.52 8.37 -31.42
N PRO A 61 8.54 7.58 -31.01
CA PRO A 61 9.45 6.94 -31.93
C PRO A 61 8.67 6.06 -32.92
N ALA A 62 9.06 6.09 -34.19
CA ALA A 62 8.43 5.28 -35.22
C ALA A 62 8.47 3.79 -34.84
N GLY A 63 7.31 3.13 -34.88
CA GLY A 63 7.18 1.71 -34.50
C GLY A 63 7.06 1.43 -33.00
N SER A 64 6.94 2.45 -32.15
CA SER A 64 6.69 2.25 -30.71
C SER A 64 5.28 1.73 -30.46
N LYS A 65 5.14 0.80 -29.50
CA LYS A 65 3.84 0.25 -29.04
C LYS A 65 3.28 1.03 -27.84
N TYR A 66 3.62 2.31 -27.72
CA TYR A 66 3.26 3.10 -26.54
C TYR A 66 1.79 3.46 -26.56
N GLN A 67 1.13 3.27 -25.42
CA GLN A 67 -0.29 3.55 -25.29
C GLN A 67 -0.49 4.99 -24.82
N PRO A 68 -1.49 5.72 -25.32
CA PRO A 68 -1.85 7.01 -24.76
C PRO A 68 -2.15 6.89 -23.26
N LEU A 69 -1.61 7.78 -22.45
CA LEU A 69 -1.92 7.80 -21.02
C LEU A 69 -3.35 8.31 -20.79
N GLU A 70 -4.05 7.73 -19.82
CA GLU A 70 -5.38 8.17 -19.42
C GLU A 70 -5.41 9.65 -19.02
N ALA A 71 -6.50 10.34 -19.39
CA ALA A 71 -6.64 11.79 -19.21
C ALA A 71 -6.47 12.24 -17.74
N GLN A 72 -6.95 11.46 -16.77
CA GLN A 72 -6.82 11.81 -15.35
C GLN A 72 -5.34 11.87 -14.91
N PHE A 73 -4.55 10.86 -15.27
CA PHE A 73 -3.12 10.83 -14.96
C PHE A 73 -2.33 11.87 -15.77
N LYS A 74 -2.69 12.05 -17.05
CA LYS A 74 -2.12 13.10 -17.90
C LYS A 74 -2.26 14.48 -17.27
N ASN A 75 -3.46 14.82 -16.77
CA ASN A 75 -3.73 16.12 -16.16
C ASN A 75 -2.94 16.33 -14.86
N LYS A 76 -2.72 15.28 -14.06
CA LYS A 76 -1.87 15.36 -12.85
C LYS A 76 -0.41 15.60 -13.24
N LEU A 77 0.11 14.88 -14.23
CA LEU A 77 1.49 15.02 -14.70
C LEU A 77 1.73 16.37 -15.37
N ALA A 78 0.78 16.87 -16.17
CA ALA A 78 0.88 18.16 -16.86
C ALA A 78 0.99 19.37 -15.92
N ARG A 79 0.55 19.25 -14.66
CA ARG A 79 0.71 20.30 -13.64
C ARG A 79 2.14 20.40 -13.12
N VAL A 80 2.91 19.31 -13.20
CA VAL A 80 4.28 19.21 -12.66
C VAL A 80 5.31 19.28 -13.79
N PHE A 81 5.04 18.58 -14.89
CA PHE A 81 5.90 18.47 -16.05
C PHE A 81 5.24 19.17 -17.26
N LYS A 82 6.03 19.88 -18.06
CA LYS A 82 5.52 20.73 -19.15
C LYS A 82 5.40 20.03 -20.52
N TRP A 83 5.44 18.69 -20.55
CA TRP A 83 5.37 17.94 -21.81
C TRP A 83 3.97 17.96 -22.43
N LYS A 84 3.88 18.02 -23.76
CA LYS A 84 2.59 18.00 -24.49
C LYS A 84 1.93 16.62 -24.51
N ASN A 85 2.73 15.57 -24.70
CA ASN A 85 2.26 14.20 -24.86
C ASN A 85 2.82 13.30 -23.76
N TYR A 86 1.99 12.36 -23.30
CA TYR A 86 2.34 11.36 -22.31
C TYR A 86 1.86 10.01 -22.79
N TYR A 87 2.75 9.02 -22.72
CA TYR A 87 2.48 7.66 -23.16
C TYR A 87 2.85 6.66 -22.06
N LEU A 88 1.97 5.69 -21.85
CA LEU A 88 2.22 4.53 -21.02
C LEU A 88 3.09 3.54 -21.79
N ILE A 89 4.27 3.24 -21.25
CA ILE A 89 5.22 2.27 -21.81
C ILE A 89 4.99 0.89 -21.20
N HIS A 90 4.85 0.83 -19.88
CA HIS A 90 4.71 -0.42 -19.14
C HIS A 90 3.90 -0.20 -17.88
N GLU A 91 3.14 -1.21 -17.49
CA GLU A 91 2.34 -1.21 -16.28
C GLU A 91 2.46 -2.56 -15.58
N GLN A 92 2.57 -2.56 -14.27
CA GLN A 92 2.59 -3.77 -13.46
C GLN A 92 1.90 -3.56 -12.12
N LYS A 93 1.09 -4.53 -11.71
CA LYS A 93 0.51 -4.57 -10.36
C LYS A 93 1.42 -5.37 -9.44
N VAL A 94 1.61 -4.88 -8.23
CA VAL A 94 2.45 -5.49 -7.21
C VAL A 94 1.72 -5.46 -5.87
N VAL A 95 1.94 -6.48 -5.06
CA VAL A 95 1.49 -6.52 -3.68
C VAL A 95 2.72 -6.57 -2.80
N ILE A 96 2.81 -5.62 -1.87
CA ILE A 96 3.84 -5.61 -0.83
C ILE A 96 3.19 -6.01 0.47
N ALA A 97 3.60 -7.16 0.97
CA ALA A 97 3.11 -7.72 2.21
C ALA A 97 3.59 -6.89 3.41
N GLY A 98 3.48 -7.45 4.61
CA GLY A 98 3.86 -6.81 5.87
C GLY A 98 5.29 -6.25 5.93
N GLN A 99 5.64 -5.69 7.09
CA GLN A 99 6.92 -5.03 7.30
C GLN A 99 8.12 -5.87 6.85
N GLY A 100 9.07 -5.23 6.16
CA GLY A 100 10.29 -5.86 5.66
C GLY A 100 10.16 -6.49 4.28
N ASP A 101 8.95 -6.64 3.72
CA ASP A 101 8.78 -7.15 2.35
C ASP A 101 9.44 -6.22 1.34
N GLU A 102 10.13 -6.84 0.38
CA GLU A 102 10.91 -6.17 -0.65
C GLU A 102 10.62 -6.80 -2.00
N LYS A 103 10.28 -5.94 -2.97
CA LYS A 103 9.93 -6.35 -4.32
C LYS A 103 10.70 -5.52 -5.33
N ARG A 104 11.48 -6.18 -6.18
CA ARG A 104 12.18 -5.55 -7.30
C ARG A 104 11.43 -5.81 -8.59
N LEU A 105 11.05 -4.74 -9.29
CA LEU A 105 10.27 -4.76 -10.50
C LEU A 105 11.08 -4.19 -11.66
N LYS A 106 11.14 -4.94 -12.76
CA LYS A 106 11.79 -4.50 -13.99
C LYS A 106 10.75 -3.89 -14.91
N LEU A 107 10.82 -2.57 -15.11
CA LEU A 107 9.88 -1.82 -15.95
C LEU A 107 10.36 -1.71 -17.40
N SER A 108 11.67 -1.66 -17.62
CA SER A 108 12.29 -1.73 -18.94
C SER A 108 13.68 -2.34 -18.85
N SER A 109 14.37 -2.49 -19.98
CA SER A 109 15.77 -2.95 -20.00
C SER A 109 16.72 -2.01 -19.25
N LYS A 110 16.35 -0.73 -19.11
CA LYS A 110 17.16 0.32 -18.49
C LYS A 110 16.58 0.86 -17.18
N CYS A 111 15.38 0.44 -16.78
CA CYS A 111 14.69 0.99 -15.61
C CYS A 111 14.16 -0.13 -14.73
N GLU A 112 14.64 -0.15 -13.49
CA GLU A 112 14.19 -1.07 -12.45
C GLU A 112 13.81 -0.25 -11.21
N ILE A 113 12.84 -0.75 -10.45
CA ILE A 113 12.48 -0.17 -9.16
C ILE A 113 12.52 -1.24 -8.10
N GLU A 114 12.88 -0.86 -6.89
CA GLU A 114 12.80 -1.70 -5.71
C GLU A 114 11.90 -0.99 -4.70
N LEU A 115 10.90 -1.73 -4.23
CA LEU A 115 9.92 -1.27 -3.29
C LEU A 115 10.11 -2.06 -2.00
N LYS A 116 10.37 -1.36 -0.91
CA LYS A 116 10.65 -1.97 0.40
C LYS A 116 9.76 -1.34 1.44
N ARG A 117 8.97 -2.14 2.15
CA ARG A 117 8.22 -1.66 3.31
C ARG A 117 9.13 -1.64 4.53
N LEU A 118 9.48 -0.44 5.02
CA LEU A 118 10.37 -0.31 6.18
C LEU A 118 9.63 -0.55 7.49
N ASP A 119 8.40 -0.03 7.57
CA ASP A 119 7.49 -0.15 8.69
C ASP A 119 6.04 -0.09 8.17
N ASP A 120 5.07 -0.21 9.06
CA ASP A 120 3.64 -0.22 8.71
C ASP A 120 3.17 1.07 8.02
N SER A 121 3.90 2.16 8.20
CA SER A 121 3.56 3.50 7.74
C SER A 121 4.47 4.02 6.62
N THR A 122 5.60 3.38 6.33
CA THR A 122 6.64 3.91 5.44
C THR A 122 7.05 2.92 4.35
N LEU A 123 6.95 3.37 3.11
CA LEU A 123 7.45 2.69 1.92
C LEU A 123 8.71 3.38 1.39
N GLU A 124 9.79 2.64 1.24
CA GLU A 124 10.99 3.07 0.55
C GLU A 124 10.97 2.60 -0.91
N ILE A 125 11.23 3.53 -1.82
CA ILE A 125 11.21 3.32 -3.27
C ILE A 125 12.59 3.69 -3.80
N LYS A 126 13.32 2.71 -4.33
CA LYS A 126 14.61 2.92 -4.99
C LYS A 126 14.44 2.78 -6.50
N LEU A 127 14.90 3.78 -7.24
CA LEU A 127 14.88 3.81 -8.70
C LEU A 127 16.28 3.52 -9.22
N PHE A 128 16.40 2.51 -10.07
CA PHE A 128 17.63 2.14 -10.75
C PHE A 128 17.53 2.45 -12.24
N GLY A 129 18.41 3.32 -12.72
CA GLY A 129 18.60 3.64 -14.13
C GLY A 129 19.90 3.02 -14.63
N GLU A 130 19.84 2.24 -15.71
CA GLU A 130 21.02 1.58 -16.31
C GLU A 130 21.86 0.79 -15.29
N GLY A 131 21.19 0.13 -14.34
CA GLY A 131 21.81 -0.65 -13.27
C GLY A 131 22.37 0.18 -12.09
N ARG A 132 22.23 1.51 -12.11
CA ARG A 132 22.73 2.41 -11.05
C ARG A 132 21.57 3.00 -10.26
N LEU A 133 21.71 3.02 -8.93
CA LEU A 133 20.75 3.71 -8.07
C LEU A 133 20.74 5.20 -8.39
N THR A 134 19.62 5.68 -8.91
CA THR A 134 19.44 7.08 -9.32
C THR A 134 18.76 7.89 -8.24
N LYS A 135 17.76 7.31 -7.57
CA LYS A 135 16.99 8.03 -6.54
C LYS A 135 16.42 7.06 -5.51
N THR A 136 16.42 7.49 -4.26
CA THR A 136 15.65 6.85 -3.20
C THR A 136 14.60 7.83 -2.70
N VAL A 137 13.36 7.38 -2.59
CA VAL A 137 12.23 8.17 -2.09
C VAL A 137 11.56 7.41 -0.97
N ARG A 138 11.27 8.08 0.14
CA ARG A 138 10.43 7.54 1.20
C ARG A 138 9.07 8.20 1.15
N GLN A 139 8.02 7.39 1.16
CA GLN A 139 6.64 7.85 1.16
C GLN A 139 5.91 7.21 2.34
N SER A 140 4.96 7.95 2.91
CA SER A 140 4.06 7.36 3.89
C SER A 140 3.00 6.53 3.16
N VAL A 141 2.70 5.34 3.66
CA VAL A 141 1.68 4.44 3.12
C VAL A 141 0.31 5.13 3.11
N GLN A 142 0.00 5.90 4.16
CA GLN A 142 -1.23 6.71 4.25
C GLN A 142 -1.37 7.77 3.16
N ALA A 143 -0.26 8.28 2.60
CA ALA A 143 -0.31 9.22 1.49
C ALA A 143 -0.55 8.54 0.14
N LEU A 144 -0.27 7.23 0.04
CA LEU A 144 -0.42 6.44 -1.18
C LEU A 144 -1.83 5.85 -1.35
N GLU A 145 -2.61 5.76 -0.27
CA GLU A 145 -4.01 5.30 -0.30
C GLU A 145 -5.04 6.38 -0.70
N LYS A 146 -4.58 7.60 -1.03
CA LYS A 146 -5.43 8.75 -1.38
C LYS A 146 -5.69 8.88 -2.88
#